data_AF-A0A4V3RZB1-F1
#
_entry.id   AF-A0A4V3RZB1-F1
#
_cell.length_a   1.000
_cell.length_b   1.000
_cell.length_c   1.000
_cell.angle_alpha   90.00
_cell.angle_beta   90.00
_cell.angle_gamma   90.00
#
_symmetry.space_group_name_H-M   'P 1'
#
loop_
_entity.id
_entity.type
_entity.pdbx_description
1 polymer ?
#
loop_
_entity_poly.entity_id
_entity_poly.type
_entity_poly.pdbx_seq_one_letter_code
_entity_poly.pdbx_strand_id
1 'polypeptide(L)'
;MRSIIPGNAVFLQYYAMTALLTALFKKAGYQIEFSTALIGKTNTKKTTCGEIFTRVFNRTASAVPEINFSATEAAIYEIMDRYADTVVMIDDLTPSENDLDAREKKRKLESIIRAYGDRVPRRRSVAFASNSAAKEFIPINGCALITGETFSGGKSSRSRVVILNFEEGDVDNSALSYYQENLHALPNFAYDFLRFATEHVDEIMETILYECTKIRGKMQGIIKLPRYIDAYGILYAATTVFKNFILEKELLNQDETHNLIENDRESLLRIIQENDAAVSNVSPGIMLLESLKFAVNREGIRVKNVAEIGEGKVTNYLIYDENFIYITSEKLWECGR
;
A
#
# COMPACT_ATOMS: atom_id res chain seq x y z
N MET A 1 20.76 -3.91 -6.56
CA MET A 1 19.85 -5.07 -6.49
C MET A 1 19.21 -5.24 -7.88
N ARG A 2 19.53 -6.27 -8.70
CA ARG A 2 18.90 -6.46 -10.03
C ARG A 2 17.76 -7.50 -10.03
N SER A 3 16.60 -6.99 -10.47
CA SER A 3 15.32 -7.51 -10.99
C SER A 3 14.68 -8.81 -10.47
N ILE A 4 13.62 -8.63 -9.67
CA ILE A 4 12.48 -9.55 -9.54
C ILE A 4 11.25 -8.75 -9.99
N ILE A 5 10.75 -8.90 -11.23
CA ILE A 5 9.84 -7.95 -11.91
C ILE A 5 10.48 -6.54 -12.00
N PRO A 6 10.83 -6.02 -13.19
CA PRO A 6 11.55 -4.73 -13.28
C PRO A 6 10.88 -3.60 -12.49
N GLY A 7 9.54 -3.50 -12.50
CA GLY A 7 8.82 -2.45 -11.77
C GLY A 7 8.60 -2.72 -10.27
N ASN A 8 8.07 -3.90 -9.91
CA ASN A 8 7.69 -4.17 -8.52
C ASN A 8 8.91 -4.32 -7.59
N ALA A 9 10.01 -4.94 -8.04
CA ALA A 9 11.24 -4.97 -7.25
C ALA A 9 11.83 -3.56 -7.07
N VAL A 10 11.81 -2.74 -8.12
CA VAL A 10 12.25 -1.35 -8.04
C VAL A 10 11.43 -0.63 -6.97
N PHE A 11 10.10 -0.74 -7.02
CA PHE A 11 9.24 -0.17 -5.98
C PHE A 11 9.59 -0.68 -4.58
N LEU A 12 9.74 -1.99 -4.40
CA LEU A 12 10.04 -2.57 -3.09
C LEU A 12 11.41 -2.17 -2.55
N GLN A 13 12.40 -2.01 -3.42
CA GLN A 13 13.72 -1.48 -3.06
C GLN A 13 13.59 -0.06 -2.51
N TYR A 14 12.91 0.84 -3.24
CA TYR A 14 12.70 2.22 -2.78
C TYR A 14 11.81 2.27 -1.54
N TYR A 15 10.81 1.40 -1.42
CA TYR A 15 9.97 1.32 -0.24
C TYR A 15 10.78 0.92 1.01
N ALA A 16 11.67 -0.08 0.89
CA ALA A 16 12.58 -0.46 1.97
C ALA A 16 13.50 0.71 2.36
N MET A 17 14.09 1.42 1.39
CA MET A 17 14.92 2.59 1.67
C MET A 17 14.14 3.72 2.32
N THR A 18 12.90 4.01 1.88
CA THR A 18 12.05 5.01 2.53
C THR A 18 11.75 4.63 3.98
N ALA A 19 11.53 3.34 4.26
CA ALA A 19 11.27 2.87 5.61
C ALA A 19 12.48 3.12 6.54
N LEU A 20 13.70 2.84 6.07
CA LEU A 20 14.96 3.15 6.78
C LEU A 20 15.13 4.65 7.07
N LEU A 21 14.49 5.52 6.29
CA LEU A 21 14.54 6.97 6.43
C LEU A 21 13.29 7.56 7.10
N THR A 22 12.40 6.74 7.68
CA THR A 22 11.10 7.21 8.21
C THR A 22 11.26 8.37 9.20
N ALA A 23 12.22 8.29 10.12
CA ALA A 23 12.53 9.37 11.06
C ALA A 23 12.95 10.69 10.36
N LEU A 24 13.74 10.62 9.29
CA LEU A 24 14.18 11.82 8.55
C LEU A 24 13.04 12.43 7.74
N PHE A 25 12.24 11.59 7.07
CA PHE A 25 11.00 12.01 6.41
C PHE A 25 10.05 12.74 7.37
N LYS A 26 9.86 12.19 8.57
CA LYS A 26 9.06 12.82 9.62
C LYS A 26 9.63 14.16 10.08
N LYS A 27 10.94 14.25 10.30
CA LYS A 27 11.62 15.50 10.70
C LYS A 27 11.54 16.59 9.62
N ALA A 28 11.63 16.21 8.36
CA ALA A 28 11.50 17.11 7.22
C ALA A 28 10.03 17.54 6.93
N GLY A 29 9.05 17.00 7.67
CA GLY A 29 7.64 17.35 7.52
C GLY A 29 6.87 16.53 6.47
N TYR A 30 7.47 15.48 5.91
CA TYR A 30 6.88 14.62 4.88
C TYR A 30 6.78 13.18 5.38
N GLN A 31 5.85 12.94 6.32
CA GLN A 31 5.64 11.60 6.86
C GLN A 31 5.19 10.62 5.76
N ILE A 32 5.59 9.36 5.89
CA ILE A 32 5.19 8.31 4.94
C ILE A 32 3.75 7.88 5.26
N GLU A 33 2.77 8.44 4.55
CA GLU A 33 1.34 8.25 4.83
C GLU A 33 0.68 7.20 3.92
N PHE A 34 1.43 6.19 3.50
CA PHE A 34 0.90 5.06 2.73
C PHE A 34 1.48 3.73 3.19
N SER A 35 0.73 2.67 2.95
CA SER A 35 1.20 1.28 3.04
C SER A 35 1.33 0.68 1.65
N THR A 36 1.97 -0.48 1.55
CA THR A 36 2.09 -1.21 0.28
C THR A 36 1.42 -2.57 0.41
N ALA A 37 0.75 -3.04 -0.64
CA ALA A 37 0.15 -4.37 -0.68
C ALA A 37 0.62 -5.17 -1.90
N LEU A 38 1.13 -6.38 -1.68
CA LEU A 38 1.47 -7.35 -2.71
C LEU A 38 0.26 -8.25 -2.96
N ILE A 39 -0.37 -8.09 -4.12
CA ILE A 39 -1.62 -8.78 -4.45
C ILE A 39 -1.39 -9.69 -5.64
N GLY A 40 -1.71 -10.97 -5.49
CA GLY A 40 -1.56 -11.94 -6.57
C GLY A 40 -2.02 -13.32 -6.13
N LYS A 41 -2.35 -14.18 -7.09
CA LYS A 41 -2.77 -15.56 -6.81
C LYS A 41 -1.72 -16.32 -5.99
N THR A 42 -2.12 -17.44 -5.39
CA THR A 42 -1.16 -18.36 -4.76
C THR A 42 -0.11 -18.83 -5.79
N ASN A 43 1.11 -19.14 -5.33
CA ASN A 43 2.27 -19.54 -6.13
C ASN A 43 2.89 -18.48 -7.07
N THR A 44 2.49 -17.21 -6.97
CA THR A 44 3.14 -16.08 -7.68
C THR A 44 4.45 -15.60 -7.04
N LYS A 45 4.93 -16.25 -5.97
CA LYS A 45 6.16 -15.91 -5.22
C LYS A 45 6.16 -14.51 -4.60
N LYS A 46 4.99 -13.85 -4.50
CA LYS A 46 4.80 -12.52 -3.89
C LYS A 46 5.35 -12.41 -2.46
N THR A 47 5.08 -13.40 -1.60
CA THR A 47 5.52 -13.41 -0.21
C THR A 47 7.04 -13.47 -0.13
N THR A 48 7.66 -14.40 -0.85
CA THR A 48 9.12 -14.53 -0.92
C THR A 48 9.79 -13.27 -1.47
N CYS A 49 9.20 -12.64 -2.49
CA CYS A 49 9.69 -11.35 -2.99
C CYS A 49 9.60 -10.26 -1.90
N GLY A 50 8.48 -10.18 -1.17
CA GLY A 50 8.32 -9.24 -0.05
C GLY A 50 9.37 -9.46 1.06
N GLU A 51 9.66 -10.70 1.41
CA GLU A 51 10.66 -11.03 2.43
C GLU A 51 12.06 -10.54 2.07
N ILE A 52 12.41 -10.59 0.78
CA ILE A 52 13.72 -10.12 0.29
C ILE A 52 13.93 -8.64 0.59
N PHE A 53 12.89 -7.81 0.61
CA PHE A 53 12.99 -6.37 0.81
C PHE A 53 12.63 -5.91 2.23
N THR A 54 11.97 -6.74 3.03
CA THR A 54 11.50 -6.33 4.37
C THR A 54 12.36 -6.84 5.54
N ARG A 55 13.12 -7.91 5.34
CA ARG A 55 13.93 -8.52 6.41
C ARG A 55 15.35 -7.98 6.46
N VAL A 56 15.50 -6.79 7.02
CA VAL A 56 16.82 -6.21 7.34
C VAL A 56 17.47 -6.94 8.52
N PHE A 57 16.66 -7.36 9.52
CA PHE A 57 17.14 -8.04 10.73
C PHE A 57 16.72 -9.52 10.73
N ASN A 58 17.47 -10.35 11.47
CA ASN A 58 17.17 -11.77 11.71
C ASN A 58 16.84 -12.58 10.44
N ARG A 59 17.56 -12.29 9.35
CA ARG A 59 17.32 -12.93 8.06
C ARG A 59 17.92 -14.33 8.02
N THR A 60 17.07 -15.34 7.90
CA THR A 60 17.45 -16.75 7.76
C THR A 60 16.77 -17.36 6.53
N ALA A 61 17.31 -18.46 6.00
CA ALA A 61 16.77 -19.15 4.82
C ALA A 61 15.37 -19.75 5.05
N SER A 62 15.00 -19.99 6.31
CA SER A 62 13.72 -20.53 6.74
C SER A 62 12.80 -19.48 7.38
N ALA A 63 13.16 -18.19 7.29
CA ALA A 63 12.41 -17.14 7.94
C ALA A 63 11.04 -16.98 7.25
N VAL A 64 9.96 -17.09 8.03
CA VAL A 64 8.57 -16.82 7.60
C VAL A 64 8.07 -15.50 8.18
N PRO A 65 7.08 -14.80 7.59
CA PRO A 65 6.65 -13.51 8.10
C PRO A 65 6.26 -13.60 9.58
N GLU A 66 6.68 -12.61 10.39
CA GLU A 66 6.50 -12.68 11.86
C GLU A 66 5.03 -12.57 12.28
N ILE A 67 4.17 -12.06 11.40
CA ILE A 67 2.75 -11.86 11.66
C ILE A 67 1.94 -12.09 10.38
N ASN A 68 0.70 -12.54 10.56
CA ASN A 68 -0.28 -12.70 9.48
C ASN A 68 -1.68 -12.25 9.93
N PHE A 69 -2.65 -12.24 9.01
CA PHE A 69 -4.02 -11.78 9.29
C PHE A 69 -4.83 -12.68 10.25
N SER A 70 -4.36 -13.90 10.54
CA SER A 70 -4.96 -14.76 11.58
C SER A 70 -4.66 -14.28 13.00
N ALA A 71 -3.58 -13.50 13.18
CA ALA A 71 -3.20 -12.97 14.48
C ALA A 71 -4.23 -11.96 15.03
N THR A 72 -4.23 -11.78 16.35
CA THR A 72 -5.10 -10.78 16.99
C THR A 72 -4.69 -9.36 16.60
N GLU A 73 -5.65 -8.43 16.58
CA GLU A 73 -5.35 -7.02 16.32
C GLU A 73 -4.38 -6.43 17.35
N ALA A 74 -4.34 -6.94 18.58
CA ALA A 74 -3.35 -6.51 19.57
C ALA A 74 -1.93 -6.94 19.18
N ALA A 75 -1.75 -8.20 18.78
CA ALA A 75 -0.46 -8.73 18.34
C ALA A 75 0.07 -8.00 17.08
N ILE A 76 -0.81 -7.69 16.13
CA ILE A 76 -0.46 -6.91 14.93
C ILE A 76 0.06 -5.52 15.30
N TYR A 77 -0.58 -4.83 16.25
CA TYR A 77 -0.09 -3.51 16.66
C TYR A 77 1.21 -3.58 17.47
N GLU A 78 1.42 -4.64 18.23
CA GLU A 78 2.67 -4.85 18.97
C GLU A 78 3.85 -5.07 18.02
N ILE A 79 3.68 -5.85 16.95
CA ILE A 79 4.74 -5.99 15.93
C ILE A 79 4.95 -4.69 15.15
N MET A 80 3.88 -3.95 14.83
CA MET A 80 4.01 -2.63 14.18
C MET A 80 4.82 -1.63 15.03
N ASP A 81 4.69 -1.66 16.36
CA ASP A 81 5.48 -0.85 17.30
C ASP A 81 6.98 -1.20 17.25
N ARG A 82 7.29 -2.50 17.18
CA ARG A 82 8.67 -3.02 17.16
C ARG A 82 9.43 -2.68 15.86
N TYR A 83 8.71 -2.48 14.76
CA TYR A 83 9.26 -2.23 13.44
C TYR A 83 9.37 -0.73 13.12
N ALA A 84 9.99 0.04 14.01
CA ALA A 84 10.33 1.43 13.74
C ALA A 84 11.47 1.53 12.71
N ASP A 85 11.38 2.49 11.80
CA ASP A 85 12.33 2.76 10.71
C ASP A 85 12.63 1.52 9.84
N THR A 86 11.67 0.60 9.71
CA THR A 86 11.76 -0.57 8.85
C THR A 86 10.37 -0.99 8.36
N VAL A 87 10.29 -2.05 7.56
CA VAL A 87 9.04 -2.56 6.99
C VAL A 87 8.58 -3.78 7.78
N VAL A 88 7.39 -3.71 8.38
CA VAL A 88 6.70 -4.89 8.90
C VAL A 88 5.93 -5.57 7.77
N MET A 89 6.12 -6.87 7.61
CA MET A 89 5.37 -7.67 6.65
C MET A 89 4.20 -8.37 7.35
N ILE A 90 2.98 -8.12 6.88
CA ILE A 90 1.74 -8.70 7.41
C ILE A 90 1.17 -9.62 6.33
N ASP A 91 1.37 -10.92 6.52
CA ASP A 91 1.16 -11.91 5.45
C ASP A 91 -0.27 -12.50 5.46
N ASP A 92 -0.63 -13.16 4.36
CA ASP A 92 -1.80 -14.03 4.25
C ASP A 92 -3.16 -13.32 4.39
N LEU A 93 -3.34 -12.19 3.68
CA LEU A 93 -4.67 -11.63 3.41
C LEU A 93 -5.38 -12.48 2.34
N THR A 94 -5.88 -13.63 2.77
CA THR A 94 -6.65 -14.57 1.95
C THR A 94 -8.15 -14.35 2.07
N PRO A 95 -8.92 -14.58 0.98
CA PRO A 95 -10.37 -14.69 1.04
C PRO A 95 -10.76 -15.75 2.07
N SER A 96 -11.89 -15.55 2.73
CA SER A 96 -12.44 -16.53 3.66
C SER A 96 -13.83 -16.93 3.18
N GLU A 97 -14.12 -18.23 3.19
CA GLU A 97 -15.48 -18.75 2.95
C GLU A 97 -16.42 -18.44 4.12
N ASN A 98 -15.87 -18.12 5.30
CA ASN A 98 -16.63 -17.72 6.46
C ASN A 98 -16.78 -16.18 6.50
N ASP A 99 -18.02 -15.70 6.42
CA ASP A 99 -18.35 -14.28 6.47
C ASP A 99 -17.83 -13.56 7.72
N LEU A 100 -17.78 -14.23 8.87
CA LEU A 100 -17.28 -13.63 10.11
C LEU A 100 -15.77 -13.37 10.03
N ASP A 101 -15.01 -14.35 9.55
CA ASP A 101 -13.56 -14.23 9.37
C ASP A 101 -13.23 -13.23 8.25
N ALA A 102 -13.98 -13.24 7.14
CA ALA A 102 -13.85 -12.25 6.07
C ALA A 102 -14.07 -10.80 6.59
N ARG A 103 -15.10 -10.59 7.42
CA ARG A 103 -15.36 -9.29 8.07
C ARG A 103 -14.26 -8.92 9.04
N GLU A 104 -13.73 -9.86 9.80
CA GLU A 104 -12.62 -9.62 10.74
C GLU A 104 -11.33 -9.22 10.00
N LYS A 105 -10.93 -9.97 8.98
CA LYS A 105 -9.75 -9.65 8.15
C LYS A 105 -9.90 -8.28 7.49
N LYS A 106 -11.08 -7.96 6.95
CA LYS A 106 -11.38 -6.62 6.38
C LYS A 106 -11.27 -5.52 7.44
N ARG A 107 -11.78 -5.75 8.65
CA ARG A 107 -11.67 -4.80 9.76
C ARG A 107 -10.21 -4.57 10.16
N LYS A 108 -9.42 -5.64 10.30
CA LYS A 108 -7.97 -5.56 10.58
C LYS A 108 -7.24 -4.76 9.49
N LEU A 109 -7.52 -5.06 8.22
CA LEU A 109 -6.94 -4.36 7.08
C LEU A 109 -7.23 -2.85 7.12
N GLU A 110 -8.49 -2.47 7.31
CA GLU A 110 -8.90 -1.07 7.45
C GLU A 110 -8.20 -0.38 8.63
N SER A 111 -8.11 -1.04 9.79
CA SER A 111 -7.39 -0.54 10.96
C SER A 111 -5.91 -0.29 10.65
N ILE A 112 -5.23 -1.24 10.01
CA ILE A 112 -3.80 -1.15 9.69
C ILE A 112 -3.55 0.01 8.71
N ILE A 113 -4.32 0.07 7.62
CA ILE A 113 -4.16 1.11 6.58
C ILE A 113 -4.37 2.50 7.16
N ARG A 114 -5.37 2.68 8.03
CA ARG A 114 -5.62 3.98 8.68
C ARG A 114 -4.52 4.33 9.67
N ALA A 115 -4.03 3.36 10.44
CA ALA A 115 -2.94 3.59 11.38
C ALA A 115 -1.68 4.11 10.69
N TYR A 116 -1.28 3.51 9.55
CA TYR A 116 -0.13 4.00 8.77
C TYR A 116 -0.42 5.27 7.97
N GLY A 117 -1.61 5.37 7.37
CA GLY A 117 -1.96 6.50 6.50
C GLY A 117 -2.33 7.79 7.22
N ASP A 118 -2.79 7.70 8.47
CA ASP A 118 -3.08 8.88 9.29
C ASP A 118 -2.03 9.07 10.41
N ARG A 119 -1.06 8.14 10.54
CA ARG A 119 0.00 8.12 11.56
C ARG A 119 -0.51 8.30 13.00
N VAL A 120 -1.73 7.84 13.26
CA VAL A 120 -2.40 7.94 14.58
C VAL A 120 -1.88 6.86 15.53
N PRO A 121 -1.29 7.23 16.68
CA PRO A 121 -0.86 6.27 17.68
C PRO A 121 -2.06 5.52 18.28
N ARG A 122 -1.92 4.22 18.52
CA ARG A 122 -2.98 3.45 19.22
C ARG A 122 -2.79 3.56 20.73
N ARG A 123 -3.85 3.97 21.44
CA ARG A 123 -3.88 3.95 22.91
C ARG A 123 -4.01 2.51 23.40
N ARG A 124 -3.13 2.09 24.33
CA ARG A 124 -3.26 0.81 25.04
C ARG A 124 -4.35 0.93 26.11
N SER A 125 -4.98 -0.19 26.47
CA SER A 125 -5.95 -0.20 27.58
C SER A 125 -5.26 0.20 28.89
N VAL A 126 -5.92 1.04 29.69
CA VAL A 126 -5.41 1.58 30.95
C VAL A 126 -5.01 0.46 31.93
N ALA A 127 -5.77 -0.64 31.96
CA ALA A 127 -5.47 -1.80 32.81
C ALA A 127 -4.20 -2.58 32.38
N PHE A 128 -3.83 -2.51 31.10
CA PHE A 128 -2.62 -3.13 30.59
C PHE A 128 -1.41 -2.21 30.80
N ALA A 129 -1.60 -0.89 30.61
CA ALA A 129 -0.59 0.14 30.84
C ALA A 129 -0.26 0.36 32.34
N SER A 130 -1.18 0.01 33.25
CA SER A 130 -0.92 0.06 34.70
C SER A 130 -0.18 -1.17 35.23
N ASN A 131 -0.34 -2.33 34.60
CA ASN A 131 0.24 -3.61 35.04
C ASN A 131 1.57 -3.96 34.37
N SER A 132 1.91 -3.26 33.29
CA SER A 132 3.19 -3.36 32.61
C SER A 132 3.74 -1.95 32.48
N ALA A 133 5.05 -1.71 32.62
CA ALA A 133 5.68 -0.40 32.37
C ALA A 133 5.63 0.00 30.87
N ALA A 134 4.59 -0.44 30.17
CA ALA A 134 4.35 -0.24 28.76
C ALA A 134 3.85 1.18 28.50
N LYS A 135 4.33 1.76 27.40
CA LYS A 135 3.91 3.09 26.94
C LYS A 135 2.39 3.11 26.72
N GLU A 136 1.75 4.22 27.12
CA GLU A 136 0.30 4.43 26.96
C GLU A 136 -0.13 4.41 25.47
N PHE A 137 0.78 4.79 24.57
CA PHE A 137 0.54 4.83 23.13
C PHE A 137 1.57 4.00 22.37
N ILE A 138 1.09 3.30 21.33
CA ILE A 138 1.90 2.62 20.33
C ILE A 138 2.10 3.58 19.15
N PRO A 139 3.29 4.18 18.97
CA PRO A 139 3.58 4.99 17.80
C PRO A 139 3.71 4.12 16.55
N ILE A 140 3.32 4.66 15.39
CA ILE A 140 3.50 4.01 14.10
C ILE A 140 4.71 4.66 13.41
N ASN A 141 5.90 4.10 13.62
CA ASN A 141 7.18 4.71 13.21
C ASN A 141 7.93 3.94 12.11
N GLY A 142 7.25 3.11 11.32
CA GLY A 142 7.84 2.42 10.17
C GLY A 142 6.89 2.38 8.98
N CYS A 143 6.97 1.30 8.21
CA CYS A 143 6.13 1.04 7.03
C CYS A 143 5.50 -0.36 7.12
N ALA A 144 4.36 -0.58 6.45
CA ALA A 144 3.73 -1.89 6.35
C ALA A 144 3.72 -2.42 4.91
N LEU A 145 4.06 -3.70 4.77
CA LEU A 145 3.88 -4.46 3.54
C LEU A 145 2.87 -5.58 3.79
N ILE A 146 1.71 -5.45 3.18
CA ILE A 146 0.63 -6.45 3.24
C ILE A 146 0.83 -7.43 2.10
N THR A 147 0.58 -8.72 2.30
CA THR A 147 0.44 -9.67 1.19
C THR A 147 -0.96 -10.25 1.19
N GLY A 148 -1.46 -10.60 0.01
CA GLY A 148 -2.76 -11.24 -0.12
C GLY A 148 -3.05 -11.73 -1.52
N GLU A 149 -4.15 -12.47 -1.66
CA GLU A 149 -4.67 -12.83 -2.98
C GLU A 149 -5.54 -11.73 -3.57
N THR A 150 -6.28 -11.02 -2.70
CA THR A 150 -7.15 -9.93 -3.10
C THR A 150 -7.06 -8.79 -2.10
N PHE A 151 -7.25 -7.56 -2.60
CA PHE A 151 -7.36 -6.38 -1.76
C PHE A 151 -8.80 -5.88 -1.75
N SER A 152 -9.39 -5.78 -0.56
CA SER A 152 -10.72 -5.20 -0.35
C SER A 152 -10.60 -3.87 0.40
N GLY A 153 -11.38 -2.88 -0.01
CA GLY A 153 -11.32 -1.54 0.57
C GLY A 153 -12.02 -0.50 -0.30
N GLY A 154 -12.65 0.48 0.35
CA GLY A 154 -13.27 1.61 -0.36
C GLY A 154 -12.24 2.59 -0.90
N LYS A 155 -12.71 3.61 -1.61
CA LYS A 155 -11.86 4.67 -2.20
C LYS A 155 -10.89 5.29 -1.18
N SER A 156 -11.38 5.59 0.02
CA SER A 156 -10.59 6.18 1.11
C SER A 156 -9.40 5.29 1.51
N SER A 157 -9.64 3.99 1.68
CA SER A 157 -8.63 3.02 2.09
C SER A 157 -7.63 2.75 0.96
N ARG A 158 -8.12 2.56 -0.27
CA ARG A 158 -7.24 2.34 -1.43
C ARG A 158 -6.31 3.52 -1.68
N SER A 159 -6.78 4.76 -1.51
CA SER A 159 -5.92 5.95 -1.67
C SER A 159 -4.76 6.06 -0.66
N ARG A 160 -4.72 5.21 0.38
CA ARG A 160 -3.62 5.09 1.35
C ARG A 160 -2.74 3.87 1.12
N VAL A 161 -2.97 3.13 0.02
CA VAL A 161 -2.23 1.92 -0.31
C VAL A 161 -1.73 1.98 -1.73
N VAL A 162 -0.45 1.68 -1.91
CA VAL A 162 0.10 1.35 -3.23
C VAL A 162 0.04 -0.17 -3.40
N ILE A 163 -0.78 -0.62 -4.33
CA ILE A 163 -0.97 -2.04 -4.64
C ILE A 163 0.01 -2.40 -5.76
N LEU A 164 0.81 -3.44 -5.50
CA LEU A 164 1.65 -4.09 -6.49
C LEU A 164 0.99 -5.41 -6.87
N ASN A 165 0.56 -5.52 -8.12
CA ASN A 165 -0.04 -6.76 -8.63
C ASN A 165 1.07 -7.72 -9.06
N PHE A 166 0.91 -9.00 -8.74
CA PHE A 166 1.80 -10.10 -9.07
C PHE A 166 1.03 -11.15 -9.87
N GLU A 167 1.51 -11.44 -11.07
CA GLU A 167 1.03 -12.50 -11.94
C GLU A 167 1.99 -13.70 -11.95
N GLU A 168 1.61 -14.77 -12.63
CA GLU A 168 2.49 -15.93 -12.80
C GLU A 168 3.57 -15.60 -13.84
N GLY A 169 4.83 -15.92 -13.53
CA GLY A 169 5.96 -15.63 -14.42
C GLY A 169 6.59 -14.25 -14.26
N ASP A 170 5.98 -13.38 -13.45
CA ASP A 170 6.48 -12.04 -13.13
C ASP A 170 7.84 -12.08 -12.41
N VAL A 171 8.01 -13.01 -11.48
CA VAL A 171 9.20 -13.11 -10.65
C VAL A 171 10.33 -13.83 -11.39
N ASP A 172 11.46 -13.14 -11.57
CA ASP A 172 12.70 -13.75 -12.05
C ASP A 172 13.25 -14.71 -10.99
N ASN A 173 13.20 -15.99 -11.31
CA ASN A 173 13.64 -17.06 -10.41
C ASN A 173 15.14 -17.04 -10.16
N SER A 174 15.95 -16.62 -11.14
CA SER A 174 17.40 -16.58 -10.99
C SER A 174 17.83 -15.49 -10.01
N ALA A 175 17.24 -14.30 -10.15
CA ALA A 175 17.44 -13.20 -9.22
C ALA A 175 16.88 -13.51 -7.82
N LEU A 176 15.69 -14.13 -7.75
CA LEU A 176 15.09 -14.56 -6.49
C LEU A 176 16.03 -15.51 -5.74
N SER A 177 16.50 -16.57 -6.42
CA SER A 177 17.43 -17.54 -5.83
C SER A 177 18.70 -16.88 -5.34
N TYR A 178 19.27 -15.94 -6.11
CA TYR A 178 20.46 -15.20 -5.67
C TYR A 178 20.26 -14.53 -4.30
N TYR A 179 19.14 -13.84 -4.06
CA TYR A 179 18.91 -13.18 -2.75
C TYR A 179 18.47 -14.13 -1.63
N GLN A 180 18.00 -15.33 -1.97
CA GLN A 180 17.72 -16.39 -1.00
C GLN A 180 19.02 -17.07 -0.55
N GLU A 181 20.00 -17.20 -1.44
CA GLU A 181 21.32 -17.75 -1.15
C GLU A 181 22.25 -16.70 -0.51
N ASN A 182 22.11 -15.43 -0.88
CA ASN A 182 22.92 -14.31 -0.37
C ASN A 182 22.15 -13.49 0.67
N LEU A 183 21.82 -14.13 1.79
CA LEU A 183 21.00 -13.53 2.86
C LEU A 183 21.57 -12.22 3.44
N HIS A 184 22.88 -12.00 3.33
CA HIS A 184 23.56 -10.80 3.81
C HIS A 184 23.41 -9.58 2.88
N ALA A 185 22.90 -9.76 1.65
CA ALA A 185 22.83 -8.70 0.66
C ALA A 185 22.02 -7.47 1.12
N LEU A 186 20.80 -7.68 1.63
CA LEU A 186 19.97 -6.59 2.15
C LEU A 186 20.52 -6.00 3.46
N PRO A 187 20.89 -6.79 4.49
CA PRO A 187 21.46 -6.24 5.73
C PRO A 187 22.74 -5.41 5.49
N ASN A 188 23.66 -5.88 4.64
CA ASN A 188 24.87 -5.14 4.31
C ASN A 188 24.56 -3.85 3.57
N PHE A 189 23.66 -3.90 2.58
CA PHE A 189 23.19 -2.70 1.90
C PHE A 189 22.57 -1.70 2.89
N ALA A 190 21.67 -2.16 3.77
CA ALA A 190 21.03 -1.31 4.76
C ALA A 190 22.04 -0.68 5.72
N TYR A 191 23.07 -1.43 6.14
CA TYR A 191 24.16 -0.91 6.96
C TYR A 191 24.92 0.22 6.25
N ASP A 192 25.38 0.00 5.02
CA ASP A 192 26.14 1.01 4.26
C ASP A 192 25.28 2.23 3.94
N PHE A 193 24.01 2.02 3.59
CA PHE A 193 23.06 3.09 3.30
C PHE A 193 22.73 3.92 4.55
N LEU A 194 22.52 3.28 5.69
CA LEU A 194 22.29 3.99 6.96
C LEU A 194 23.52 4.76 7.42
N ARG A 195 24.73 4.21 7.23
CA ARG A 195 25.96 4.92 7.53
C ARG A 195 26.08 6.20 6.71
N PHE A 196 25.87 6.11 5.40
CA PHE A 196 25.78 7.29 4.53
C PHE A 196 24.69 8.26 5.03
N ALA A 197 23.50 7.75 5.35
CA ALA A 197 22.42 8.61 5.82
C ALA A 197 22.75 9.33 7.15
N THR A 198 23.53 8.72 8.03
CA THR A 198 24.00 9.38 9.27
C THR A 198 25.10 10.41 9.03
N GLU A 199 25.87 10.28 7.96
CA GLU A 199 26.91 11.22 7.55
C GLU A 199 26.30 12.44 6.81
N HIS A 200 25.09 12.29 6.24
CA HIS A 200 24.42 13.30 5.40
C HIS A 200 22.99 13.68 5.85
N VAL A 201 22.77 13.77 7.17
CA VAL A 201 21.42 13.99 7.73
C VAL A 201 20.78 15.28 7.21
N ASP A 202 21.52 16.38 7.20
CA ASP A 202 21.00 17.69 6.80
C ASP A 202 20.72 17.75 5.29
N GLU A 203 21.64 17.26 4.46
CA GLU A 203 21.43 17.23 3.00
C GLU A 203 20.27 16.32 2.60
N ILE A 204 20.06 15.21 3.32
CA ILE A 204 18.93 14.31 3.09
C ILE A 204 17.61 15.01 3.46
N MET A 205 17.56 15.72 4.61
CA MET A 205 16.35 16.46 5.00
C MET A 205 16.01 17.58 4.00
N GLU A 206 17.02 18.31 3.51
CA GLU A 206 16.85 19.31 2.45
C GLU A 206 16.37 18.67 1.14
N THR A 207 16.94 17.53 0.75
CA THR A 207 16.52 16.76 -0.43
C THR A 207 15.06 16.33 -0.32
N ILE A 208 14.64 15.82 0.84
CA ILE A 208 13.25 15.42 1.09
C ILE A 208 12.31 16.62 0.95
N LEU A 209 12.62 17.74 1.62
CA LEU A 209 11.80 18.95 1.57
C LEU A 209 11.65 19.47 0.14
N TYR A 210 12.77 19.58 -0.58
CA TYR A 210 12.82 20.10 -1.94
C TYR A 210 12.05 19.19 -2.91
N GLU A 211 12.39 17.90 -2.96
CA GLU A 211 11.82 16.99 -3.95
C GLU A 211 10.33 16.73 -3.69
N CYS A 212 9.90 16.53 -2.45
CA CYS A 212 8.48 16.35 -2.16
C CYS A 212 7.65 17.59 -2.54
N THR A 213 8.15 18.80 -2.26
CA THR A 213 7.48 20.05 -2.66
C THR A 213 7.40 20.20 -4.18
N LYS A 214 8.53 19.98 -4.85
CA LYS A 214 8.65 20.09 -6.30
C LYS A 214 7.74 19.09 -7.01
N ILE A 215 7.73 17.83 -6.57
CA ILE A 215 6.87 16.78 -7.14
C ILE A 215 5.40 17.08 -6.88
N ARG A 216 5.05 17.61 -5.71
CA ARG A 216 3.67 18.01 -5.41
C ARG A 216 3.14 19.04 -6.40
N GLY A 217 3.96 19.99 -6.86
CA GLY A 217 3.60 20.93 -7.91
C GLY A 217 3.58 20.28 -9.30
N LYS A 218 4.66 19.56 -9.66
CA LYS A 218 4.87 19.01 -11.01
C LYS A 218 3.84 17.96 -11.42
N MET A 219 3.35 17.17 -10.47
CA MET A 219 2.43 16.05 -10.75
C MET A 219 0.95 16.42 -10.69
N GLN A 220 0.61 17.69 -10.40
CA GLN A 220 -0.77 18.15 -10.48
C GLN A 220 -1.31 17.99 -11.91
N GLY A 221 -2.48 17.38 -12.03
CA GLY A 221 -3.09 17.07 -13.33
C GLY A 221 -2.54 15.81 -14.01
N ILE A 222 -1.38 15.31 -13.61
CA ILE A 222 -0.81 14.03 -14.07
C ILE A 222 -1.31 12.87 -13.20
N ILE A 223 -1.29 13.07 -11.88
CA ILE A 223 -1.87 12.16 -10.89
C ILE A 223 -3.09 12.87 -10.28
N LYS A 224 -4.23 12.17 -10.21
CA LYS A 224 -5.51 12.76 -9.80
C LYS A 224 -5.63 12.90 -8.29
N LEU A 225 -5.26 11.87 -7.53
CA LEU A 225 -5.41 11.87 -6.07
C LEU A 225 -4.17 12.46 -5.38
N PRO A 226 -4.33 13.47 -4.50
CA PRO A 226 -3.22 14.08 -3.77
C PRO A 226 -2.35 13.09 -2.98
N ARG A 227 -2.96 12.05 -2.39
CA ARG A 227 -2.21 11.03 -1.64
C ARG A 227 -1.23 10.24 -2.51
N TYR A 228 -1.53 10.02 -3.78
CA TYR A 228 -0.62 9.37 -4.71
C TYR A 228 0.47 10.31 -5.21
N ILE A 229 0.18 11.62 -5.33
CA ILE A 229 1.21 12.64 -5.56
C ILE A 229 2.22 12.63 -4.42
N ASP A 230 1.74 12.61 -3.17
CA ASP A 230 2.58 12.60 -1.97
C ASP A 230 3.40 11.31 -1.87
N ALA A 231 2.78 10.14 -2.12
CA ALA A 231 3.49 8.87 -2.17
C ALA A 231 4.61 8.86 -3.23
N TYR A 232 4.34 9.39 -4.43
CA TYR A 232 5.36 9.52 -5.46
C TYR A 232 6.46 10.52 -5.07
N GLY A 233 6.12 11.63 -4.42
CA GLY A 233 7.11 12.59 -3.90
C GLY A 233 8.10 11.95 -2.93
N ILE A 234 7.60 11.12 -2.01
CA ILE A 234 8.44 10.37 -1.06
C ILE A 234 9.37 9.39 -1.78
N LEU A 235 8.84 8.60 -2.71
CA LEU A 235 9.64 7.66 -3.49
C LEU A 235 10.67 8.39 -4.37
N TYR A 236 10.31 9.52 -4.97
CA TYR A 236 11.20 10.35 -5.77
C TYR A 236 12.33 10.95 -4.93
N ALA A 237 12.03 11.45 -3.72
CA ALA A 237 13.04 11.90 -2.78
C ALA A 237 14.02 10.76 -2.44
N ALA A 238 13.51 9.56 -2.16
CA ALA A 238 14.36 8.38 -1.92
C ALA A 238 15.23 8.01 -3.13
N THR A 239 14.75 8.14 -4.37
CA THR A 239 15.60 7.96 -5.56
C THR A 239 16.76 8.95 -5.61
N THR A 240 16.53 10.19 -5.17
CA THR A 240 17.56 11.23 -5.15
C THR A 240 18.60 10.96 -4.06
N VAL A 241 18.16 10.54 -2.88
CA VAL A 241 19.07 10.12 -1.80
C VAL A 241 19.90 8.91 -2.24
N PHE A 242 19.27 7.92 -2.87
CA PHE A 242 19.98 6.73 -3.38
C PHE A 242 20.95 7.04 -4.52
N LYS A 243 20.60 7.99 -5.41
CA LYS A 243 21.53 8.53 -6.42
C LYS A 243 22.80 9.06 -5.76
N ASN A 244 22.66 9.88 -4.72
CA ASN A 244 23.81 10.47 -4.03
C ASN A 244 24.67 9.40 -3.36
N PHE A 245 24.03 8.41 -2.72
CA PHE A 245 24.72 7.25 -2.16
C PHE A 245 25.55 6.48 -3.21
N ILE A 246 24.98 6.18 -4.38
CA ILE A 246 25.68 5.48 -5.47
C ILE A 246 26.92 6.25 -5.92
N LEU A 247 26.78 7.56 -6.11
CA LEU A 247 27.86 8.41 -6.61
C LEU A 247 28.99 8.56 -5.60
N GLU A 248 28.67 8.73 -4.31
CA GLU A 248 29.71 8.85 -3.27
C GLU A 248 30.46 7.54 -3.06
N LYS A 249 29.75 6.40 -3.08
CA LYS A 249 30.37 5.09 -2.96
C LYS A 249 31.03 4.62 -4.27
N GLU A 250 31.01 5.46 -5.30
CA GLU A 250 31.58 5.20 -6.63
C GLU A 250 31.11 3.85 -7.23
N LEU A 251 29.88 3.45 -6.93
CA LEU A 251 29.35 2.14 -7.33
C LEU A 251 29.05 2.07 -8.84
N LEU A 252 28.72 3.22 -9.43
CA LEU A 252 28.43 3.42 -10.84
C LEU A 252 28.96 4.80 -11.27
N ASN A 253 29.23 4.97 -12.56
CA ASN A 253 29.58 6.29 -13.08
C ASN A 253 28.35 7.21 -13.19
N GLN A 254 28.56 8.49 -13.52
CA GLN A 254 27.49 9.49 -13.57
C GLN A 254 26.38 9.14 -14.58
N ASP A 255 26.75 8.68 -15.78
CA ASP A 255 25.80 8.36 -16.85
C ASP A 255 25.01 7.09 -16.51
N GLU A 256 25.68 6.05 -16.01
CA GLU A 256 25.03 4.83 -15.53
C GLU A 256 24.06 5.12 -14.40
N THR A 257 24.46 5.94 -13.45
CA THR A 257 23.61 6.35 -12.33
C THR A 257 22.41 7.15 -12.83
N HIS A 258 22.62 8.10 -13.74
CA HIS A 258 21.52 8.89 -14.30
C HIS A 258 20.49 8.01 -15.01
N ASN A 259 20.95 7.13 -15.90
CA ASN A 259 20.09 6.21 -16.64
C ASN A 259 19.33 5.27 -15.70
N LEU A 260 19.99 4.73 -14.66
CA LEU A 260 19.35 3.88 -13.66
C LEU A 260 18.21 4.63 -12.96
N ILE A 261 18.51 5.82 -12.43
CA ILE A 261 17.55 6.59 -11.63
C ILE A 261 16.35 7.08 -12.44
N GLU A 262 16.55 7.47 -13.70
CA GLU A 262 15.42 7.86 -14.56
C GLU A 262 14.53 6.65 -14.92
N ASN A 263 15.12 5.50 -15.27
CA ASN A 263 14.35 4.27 -15.51
C ASN A 263 13.54 3.83 -14.28
N ASP A 264 14.14 3.97 -13.09
CA ASP A 264 13.48 3.68 -11.83
C ASP A 264 12.32 4.65 -11.56
N ARG A 265 12.52 5.95 -11.78
CA ARG A 265 11.50 6.99 -11.62
C ARG A 265 10.32 6.80 -12.57
N GLU A 266 10.56 6.39 -13.81
CA GLU A 266 9.52 6.04 -14.77
C GLU A 266 8.71 4.83 -14.30
N SER A 267 9.39 3.79 -13.81
CA SER A 267 8.76 2.58 -13.28
C SER A 267 7.88 2.89 -12.06
N LEU A 268 8.39 3.71 -11.12
CA LEU A 268 7.66 4.16 -9.95
C LEU A 268 6.43 5.00 -10.33
N LEU A 269 6.58 5.94 -11.28
CA LEU A 269 5.49 6.79 -11.74
C LEU A 269 4.37 5.95 -12.37
N ARG A 270 4.73 4.97 -13.21
CA ARG A 270 3.75 4.06 -13.84
C ARG A 270 2.92 3.32 -12.79
N ILE A 271 3.57 2.73 -11.78
CA ILE A 271 2.89 2.03 -10.68
C ILE A 271 1.92 2.96 -9.94
N ILE A 272 2.34 4.20 -9.66
CA ILE A 272 1.50 5.18 -8.98
C ILE A 272 0.29 5.56 -9.85
N GLN A 273 0.48 5.76 -11.16
CA GLN A 273 -0.61 6.09 -12.09
C GLN A 273 -1.61 4.95 -12.25
N GLU A 274 -1.14 3.69 -12.30
CA GLU A 274 -2.01 2.51 -12.32
C GLU A 274 -2.88 2.44 -11.07
N ASN A 275 -2.29 2.71 -9.90
CA ASN A 275 -3.01 2.77 -8.62
C ASN A 275 -4.02 3.93 -8.59
N ASP A 276 -3.62 5.13 -9.01
CA ASP A 276 -4.49 6.31 -9.08
C ASP A 276 -5.70 6.10 -10.02
N ALA A 277 -5.46 5.48 -11.18
CA ALA A 277 -6.50 5.11 -12.13
C ALA A 277 -7.45 4.05 -11.55
N ALA A 278 -6.91 3.01 -10.90
CA ALA A 278 -7.71 1.96 -10.28
C ALA A 278 -8.64 2.52 -9.19
N VAL A 279 -8.17 3.45 -8.36
CA VAL A 279 -9.00 4.09 -7.32
C VAL A 279 -10.04 5.04 -7.90
N SER A 280 -9.70 5.73 -9.01
CA SER A 280 -10.65 6.58 -9.73
C SER A 280 -11.84 5.79 -10.29
N ASN A 281 -11.61 4.53 -10.68
CA ASN A 281 -12.65 3.62 -11.17
C ASN A 281 -13.59 3.10 -10.06
N VAL A 282 -13.16 3.14 -8.79
CA VAL A 282 -14.00 2.84 -7.60
C VAL A 282 -14.86 4.06 -7.22
N SER A 283 -15.31 4.84 -8.21
CA SER A 283 -16.15 6.00 -7.94
C SER A 283 -17.48 5.55 -7.30
N PRO A 284 -18.01 6.28 -6.31
CA PRO A 284 -19.30 5.93 -5.69
C PRO A 284 -20.43 5.78 -6.70
N GLY A 285 -20.40 6.55 -7.79
CA GLY A 285 -21.36 6.42 -8.89
C GLY A 285 -21.26 5.08 -9.62
N ILE A 286 -20.04 4.61 -9.90
CA ILE A 286 -19.84 3.29 -10.55
C ILE A 286 -20.23 2.16 -9.59
N MET A 287 -19.86 2.25 -8.31
CA MET A 287 -20.27 1.26 -7.31
C MET A 287 -21.80 1.20 -7.18
N LEU A 288 -22.47 2.35 -7.17
CA LEU A 288 -23.93 2.43 -7.18
C LEU A 288 -24.52 1.76 -8.43
N LEU A 289 -23.96 2.04 -9.61
CA LEU A 289 -24.41 1.43 -10.86
C LEU A 289 -24.20 -0.09 -10.90
N GLU A 290 -23.08 -0.58 -10.37
CA GLU A 290 -22.82 -2.02 -10.25
C GLU A 290 -23.76 -2.71 -9.27
N SER A 291 -24.03 -2.11 -8.10
CA SER A 291 -25.03 -2.61 -7.15
C SER A 291 -26.43 -2.65 -7.76
N LEU A 292 -26.84 -1.60 -8.48
CA LEU A 292 -28.12 -1.57 -9.19
C LEU A 292 -28.19 -2.66 -10.27
N LYS A 293 -27.11 -2.83 -11.06
CA LYS A 293 -27.02 -3.88 -12.09
C LYS A 293 -27.12 -5.28 -11.49
N PHE A 294 -26.47 -5.52 -10.35
CA PHE A 294 -26.55 -6.79 -9.64
C PHE A 294 -27.97 -7.07 -9.13
N ALA A 295 -28.62 -6.08 -8.52
CA ALA A 295 -29.97 -6.21 -7.99
C ALA A 295 -31.02 -6.46 -9.09
N VAL A 296 -30.88 -5.83 -10.26
CA VAL A 296 -31.70 -6.12 -11.45
C VAL A 296 -31.54 -7.57 -11.91
N ASN A 297 -30.30 -8.09 -11.93
CA ASN A 297 -30.01 -9.40 -12.49
C ASN A 297 -30.28 -10.58 -11.54
N ARG A 298 -30.15 -10.39 -10.22
CA ARG A 298 -30.28 -11.48 -9.23
C ARG A 298 -31.46 -11.36 -8.28
N GLU A 299 -31.91 -10.15 -7.93
CA GLU A 299 -33.01 -9.96 -6.96
C GLU A 299 -34.38 -9.77 -7.61
N GLY A 300 -34.46 -9.85 -8.94
CA GLY A 300 -35.73 -9.77 -9.66
C GLY A 300 -36.37 -8.39 -9.65
N ILE A 301 -35.58 -7.31 -9.47
CA ILE A 301 -36.06 -5.95 -9.64
C ILE A 301 -36.47 -5.75 -11.09
N ARG A 302 -37.75 -5.43 -11.31
CA ARG A 302 -38.29 -5.21 -12.64
C ARG A 302 -37.93 -3.81 -13.11
N VAL A 303 -37.36 -3.72 -14.30
CA VAL A 303 -37.03 -2.44 -14.94
C VAL A 303 -38.19 -2.02 -15.82
N LYS A 304 -38.68 -0.79 -15.66
CA LYS A 304 -39.76 -0.23 -16.48
C LYS A 304 -39.45 1.19 -16.94
N ASN A 305 -39.91 1.53 -18.14
CA ASN A 305 -39.93 2.93 -18.55
C ASN A 305 -41.02 3.68 -17.77
N VAL A 306 -40.81 4.97 -17.46
CA VAL A 306 -41.81 5.80 -16.77
C VAL A 306 -43.17 5.81 -17.48
N ALA A 307 -43.18 5.68 -18.81
CA ALA A 307 -44.40 5.61 -19.64
C ALA A 307 -45.23 4.33 -19.42
N GLU A 308 -44.65 3.28 -18.83
CA GLU A 308 -45.29 1.97 -18.61
C GLU A 308 -45.91 1.85 -17.20
N ILE A 309 -45.93 2.94 -16.44
CA ILE A 309 -46.43 3.00 -15.08
C ILE A 309 -47.85 3.55 -15.07
N GLY A 310 -48.80 2.72 -14.65
CA GLY A 310 -50.18 3.13 -14.36
C GLY A 310 -50.34 3.67 -12.94
N GLU A 311 -51.58 4.03 -12.57
CA GLU A 311 -51.90 4.48 -11.22
C GLU A 311 -51.76 3.33 -10.20
N GLY A 312 -50.81 3.43 -9.27
CA GLY A 312 -50.58 2.44 -8.22
C GLY A 312 -49.28 2.63 -7.43
N LYS A 313 -49.11 1.88 -6.34
CA LYS A 313 -47.86 1.89 -5.56
C LYS A 313 -46.71 1.29 -6.39
N VAL A 314 -45.68 2.08 -6.62
CA VAL A 314 -44.44 1.63 -7.26
C VAL A 314 -43.52 1.02 -6.19
N THR A 315 -43.77 -0.23 -5.84
CA THR A 315 -42.86 -1.03 -5.00
C THR A 315 -42.23 -2.11 -5.88
N ASN A 316 -40.90 -2.28 -5.80
CA ASN A 316 -40.08 -3.26 -6.55
C ASN A 316 -39.74 -2.94 -8.02
N TYR A 317 -39.81 -1.68 -8.43
CA TYR A 317 -39.36 -1.27 -9.77
C TYR A 317 -38.12 -0.38 -9.71
N LEU A 318 -37.25 -0.56 -10.70
CA LEU A 318 -36.31 0.45 -11.14
C LEU A 318 -36.92 1.13 -12.37
N ILE A 319 -37.28 2.41 -12.23
CA ILE A 319 -37.93 3.16 -13.29
C ILE A 319 -36.88 4.00 -13.99
N TYR A 320 -36.99 4.19 -15.30
CA TYR A 320 -36.11 5.12 -16.02
C TYR A 320 -36.89 5.97 -17.01
N ASP A 321 -36.35 7.17 -17.27
CA ASP A 321 -36.68 7.99 -18.43
C ASP A 321 -35.40 8.34 -19.21
N GLU A 322 -35.47 9.31 -20.12
CA GLU A 322 -34.33 9.71 -20.95
C GLU A 322 -33.15 10.30 -20.15
N ASN A 323 -33.39 10.80 -18.93
CA ASN A 323 -32.42 11.57 -18.14
C ASN A 323 -32.14 10.97 -16.76
N PHE A 324 -33.08 10.23 -16.19
CA PHE A 324 -33.03 9.79 -14.80
C PHE A 324 -33.40 8.33 -14.60
N ILE A 325 -32.86 7.76 -13.53
CA ILE A 325 -33.27 6.47 -12.96
C ILE A 325 -33.90 6.76 -11.60
N TYR A 326 -35.10 6.23 -11.38
CA TYR A 326 -35.86 6.34 -10.15
C TYR A 326 -35.92 4.98 -9.46
N ILE A 327 -35.62 4.99 -8.17
CA ILE A 327 -35.73 3.82 -7.29
C ILE A 327 -36.19 4.31 -5.92
N THR A 328 -37.12 3.59 -5.30
CA THR A 328 -37.58 3.92 -3.94
C THR A 328 -36.46 3.71 -2.94
N SER A 329 -36.37 4.58 -1.93
CA SER A 329 -35.34 4.51 -0.88
C SER A 329 -35.30 3.16 -0.15
N GLU A 330 -36.45 2.56 0.15
CA GLU A 330 -36.54 1.22 0.76
C GLU A 330 -35.86 0.16 -0.12
N LYS A 331 -36.19 0.14 -1.41
CA LYS A 331 -35.62 -0.85 -2.35
C LYS A 331 -34.15 -0.60 -2.63
N LEU A 332 -33.74 0.66 -2.73
CA LEU A 332 -32.33 1.02 -2.83
C LEU A 332 -31.55 0.51 -1.62
N TRP A 333 -32.17 0.51 -0.43
CA TRP A 333 -31.50 0.03 0.77
C TRP A 333 -31.31 -1.48 0.80
N GLU A 334 -32.27 -2.24 0.26
CA GLU A 334 -32.15 -3.69 0.06
C GLU A 334 -31.00 -4.04 -0.90
N CYS A 335 -30.80 -3.24 -1.96
CA CYS A 335 -29.73 -3.46 -2.95
C CYS A 335 -28.31 -3.23 -2.40
N GLY A 336 -28.17 -2.58 -1.25
CA GLY A 336 -26.89 -2.20 -0.64
C GLY A 336 -26.38 -3.18 0.43
N ARG A 337 -27.13 -4.25 0.72
CA ARG A 337 -26.71 -5.35 1.60
C ARG A 337 -25.96 -6.42 0.81
#